data_AF-A0A2M8NQN8-F1
#
_entry.id   AF-A0A2M8NQN8-F1
#
_cell.length_a   1.000
_cell.length_b   1.000
_cell.length_c   1.000
_cell.angle_alpha   90.00
_cell.angle_beta   90.00
_cell.angle_gamma   90.00
#
_symmetry.space_group_name_H-M   'P 1'
#
loop_
_entity.id
_entity.type
_entity.pdbx_description
1 polymer ?
#
loop_
_entity_poly.entity_id
_entity_poly.type
_entity_poly.pdbx_seq_one_letter_code
_entity_poly.pdbx_strand_id
1 'polypeptide(L)'
;WLVRGTGAIGIDRKASRDTVEWAVEQYRKMDSLVLAIPPEGTRKKTSHWRTGFYWIAHQAGVPIKIALLDYGKKQVNFSLPNFITTGNIEADMEIIWRNIQESGIRGLHPEKQGDMKLRPSAIKHAEHVDKEDEK
;
A
#
# COMPACT_ATOMS: atom_id res chain seq x y z
N TRP A 1 -1.85 1.21 26.30
CA TRP A 1 -3.02 0.51 26.84
C TRP A 1 -4.30 0.94 26.11
N LEU A 2 -4.61 2.24 25.97
CA LEU A 2 -5.78 2.76 25.24
C LEU A 2 -5.92 2.24 23.79
N VAL A 3 -4.86 2.37 22.97
CA VAL A 3 -4.89 1.96 21.55
C VAL A 3 -5.07 0.45 21.36
N ARG A 4 -4.55 -0.36 22.30
CA ARG A 4 -4.77 -1.82 22.27
C ARG A 4 -6.21 -2.20 22.62
N GLY A 5 -6.87 -1.43 23.47
CA GLY A 5 -8.28 -1.61 23.83
C GLY A 5 -9.26 -1.35 22.68
N THR A 6 -8.84 -0.65 21.62
CA THR A 6 -9.66 -0.41 20.42
C THR A 6 -9.47 -1.49 19.33
N GLY A 7 -8.74 -2.56 19.62
CA GLY A 7 -8.44 -3.62 18.65
C GLY A 7 -7.26 -3.31 17.72
N ALA A 8 -6.49 -2.24 17.97
CA ALA A 8 -5.31 -1.95 17.15
C ALA A 8 -4.13 -2.87 17.51
N ILE A 9 -3.47 -3.37 16.46
CA ILE A 9 -2.35 -4.32 16.59
C ILE A 9 -1.03 -3.54 16.47
N GLY A 10 -0.18 -3.67 17.48
CA GLY A 10 1.15 -3.07 17.47
C GLY A 10 2.12 -3.91 16.64
N ILE A 11 2.87 -3.26 15.75
CA ILE A 11 3.97 -3.90 15.02
C ILE A 11 5.29 -3.60 15.74
N ASP A 12 6.05 -4.65 16.05
CA ASP A 12 7.42 -4.50 16.54
C ASP A 12 8.38 -4.35 15.35
N ARG A 13 8.87 -3.12 15.16
CA ARG A 13 9.81 -2.79 14.08
C ARG A 13 11.27 -3.13 14.41
N LYS A 14 11.56 -3.57 15.64
CA LYS A 14 12.91 -3.98 16.08
C LYS A 14 13.16 -5.46 15.84
N ALA A 15 12.11 -6.27 15.75
CA ALA A 15 12.22 -7.65 15.34
C ALA A 15 12.68 -7.73 13.88
N SER A 16 13.65 -8.60 13.57
CA SER A 16 14.14 -8.87 12.21
C SER A 16 13.13 -9.66 11.35
N ARG A 17 11.84 -9.43 11.56
CA ARG A 17 10.75 -10.15 10.91
C ARG A 17 10.31 -9.39 9.67
N ASP A 18 10.01 -10.12 8.59
CA ASP A 18 9.43 -9.52 7.40
C ASP A 18 8.04 -8.95 7.74
N THR A 19 7.91 -7.64 7.60
CA THR A 19 6.67 -6.90 7.89
C THR A 19 5.53 -7.27 6.93
N VAL A 20 5.84 -7.73 5.71
CA VAL A 20 4.84 -8.18 4.72
C VAL A 20 4.25 -9.50 5.20
N GLU A 21 5.09 -10.50 5.43
CA GLU A 21 4.67 -11.82 5.90
C GLU A 21 3.88 -11.72 7.21
N TRP A 22 4.35 -10.90 8.14
CA TRP A 22 3.63 -10.67 9.39
C TRP A 22 2.21 -10.12 9.17
N ALA A 23 2.05 -9.15 8.26
CA ALA A 23 0.75 -8.56 7.97
C ALA A 23 -0.18 -9.57 7.27
N VAL A 24 0.35 -10.36 6.33
CA VAL A 24 -0.40 -11.45 5.66
C VAL A 24 -0.89 -12.46 6.70
N GLU A 25 -0.06 -12.84 7.67
CA GLU A 25 -0.50 -13.69 8.77
C GLU A 25 -1.61 -13.09 9.62
N GLN A 26 -1.59 -11.78 9.87
CA GLN A 26 -2.68 -11.14 10.63
C GLN A 26 -3.99 -11.22 9.86
N TYR A 27 -3.96 -10.99 8.54
CA TYR A 27 -5.13 -11.14 7.68
C TYR A 27 -5.71 -12.57 7.69
N ARG A 28 -4.86 -13.60 7.81
CA ARG A 28 -5.32 -15.01 7.90
C ARG A 28 -5.93 -15.38 9.26
N LYS A 29 -5.61 -14.64 10.31
CA LYS A 29 -6.01 -14.95 11.71
C LYS A 29 -7.26 -14.21 12.16
N MET A 30 -7.67 -13.19 11.43
CA MET A 30 -8.69 -12.24 11.88
C MET A 30 -9.85 -12.18 10.88
N ASP A 31 -11.08 -12.27 11.38
CA ASP A 31 -12.29 -12.19 10.55
C ASP A 31 -12.45 -10.80 9.90
N SER A 32 -11.90 -9.76 10.53
CA SER A 32 -11.90 -8.41 9.99
C SER A 32 -10.62 -7.65 10.37
N LEU A 33 -9.95 -7.09 9.36
CA LEU A 33 -8.74 -6.29 9.55
C LEU A 33 -8.68 -5.20 8.48
N VAL A 34 -8.41 -3.96 8.92
CA VAL A 34 -8.12 -2.84 8.04
C VAL A 34 -6.72 -2.33 8.33
N LEU A 35 -5.88 -2.29 7.31
CA LEU A 35 -4.50 -1.83 7.39
C LEU A 35 -4.33 -0.57 6.53
N ALA A 36 -4.10 0.57 7.16
CA ALA A 36 -3.83 1.83 6.47
C ALA A 36 -2.31 2.05 6.33
N ILE A 37 -1.82 2.09 5.09
CA ILE A 37 -0.39 2.29 4.79
C ILE A 37 -0.23 3.48 3.85
N PRO A 38 0.51 4.54 4.25
CA PRO A 38 0.97 5.53 3.29
C PRO A 38 2.11 4.93 2.44
N PRO A 39 1.95 4.81 1.12
CA PRO A 39 2.92 4.10 0.26
C PRO A 39 4.29 4.79 0.18
N GLU A 40 4.34 6.09 0.46
CA GLU A 40 5.60 6.85 0.57
C GLU A 40 6.43 6.45 1.80
N GLY A 41 5.78 5.96 2.85
CA GLY A 41 6.41 5.47 4.08
C GLY A 41 7.11 6.52 4.96
N THR A 42 7.25 7.77 4.49
CA THR A 42 7.88 8.86 5.25
C THR A 42 7.14 10.18 5.04
N ARG A 43 7.33 11.14 5.96
CA ARG A 43 6.80 12.51 5.80
C ARG A 43 7.68 13.42 4.93
N LYS A 44 8.84 12.93 4.47
CA LYS A 44 9.72 13.64 3.54
C LYS A 44 9.42 13.19 2.12
N LYS A 45 9.64 14.08 1.15
CA LYS A 45 9.51 13.73 -0.27
C LYS A 45 10.41 12.54 -0.58
N THR A 46 9.86 11.54 -1.26
CA THR A 46 10.57 10.35 -1.73
C THR A 46 10.41 10.23 -3.24
N SER A 47 11.48 9.83 -3.93
CA SER A 47 11.46 9.59 -5.37
C SER A 47 10.73 8.29 -5.74
N HIS A 48 10.43 7.43 -4.75
CA HIS A 48 9.82 6.13 -5.00
C HIS A 48 8.88 5.71 -3.87
N TRP A 49 7.84 4.98 -4.22
CA TRP A 49 6.93 4.33 -3.29
C TRP A 49 7.49 2.98 -2.82
N ARG A 50 7.11 2.58 -1.60
CA ARG A 50 7.35 1.24 -1.06
C ARG A 50 6.29 0.29 -1.59
N THR A 51 6.66 -0.95 -1.88
CA THR A 51 5.77 -1.96 -2.47
C THR A 51 5.13 -2.91 -1.46
N GLY A 52 5.44 -2.76 -0.16
CA GLY A 52 4.93 -3.65 0.87
C GLY A 52 3.40 -3.71 0.92
N PHE A 53 2.70 -2.58 0.75
CA PHE A 53 1.23 -2.57 0.73
C PHE A 53 0.64 -3.44 -0.39
N TYR A 54 1.31 -3.46 -1.56
CA TYR A 54 0.90 -4.23 -2.72
C TYR A 54 1.05 -5.72 -2.45
N TRP A 55 2.22 -6.14 -1.98
CA TRP A 55 2.49 -7.55 -1.70
C TRP A 55 1.68 -8.09 -0.53
N ILE A 56 1.40 -7.28 0.49
CA ILE A 56 0.47 -7.66 1.56
C ILE A 56 -0.91 -7.96 0.97
N ALA A 57 -1.45 -7.06 0.15
CA ALA A 57 -2.78 -7.23 -0.44
C ALA A 57 -2.84 -8.46 -1.37
N HIS A 58 -1.84 -8.62 -2.24
CA HIS A 58 -1.74 -9.74 -3.16
C HIS A 58 -1.65 -11.09 -2.44
N GLN A 59 -0.71 -11.24 -1.51
CA GLN A 59 -0.50 -12.50 -0.79
C GLN A 59 -1.61 -12.83 0.22
N ALA A 60 -2.31 -11.81 0.74
CA ALA A 60 -3.48 -12.02 1.60
C ALA A 60 -4.79 -12.20 0.80
N GLY A 61 -4.78 -11.99 -0.52
CA GLY A 61 -5.98 -12.09 -1.36
C GLY A 61 -7.05 -11.04 -1.02
N VAL A 62 -6.64 -9.86 -0.57
CA VAL A 62 -7.56 -8.78 -0.15
C VAL A 62 -7.49 -7.57 -1.09
N PRO A 63 -8.59 -6.83 -1.27
CA PRO A 63 -8.59 -5.62 -2.10
C PRO A 63 -7.77 -4.49 -1.48
N ILE A 64 -7.17 -3.67 -2.34
CA ILE A 64 -6.61 -2.36 -1.96
C ILE A 64 -7.72 -1.31 -2.08
N LYS A 65 -7.99 -0.60 -0.98
CA LYS A 65 -8.83 0.61 -1.00
C LYS A 65 -7.96 1.86 -1.04
N ILE A 66 -8.11 2.66 -2.09
CA ILE A 66 -7.37 3.92 -2.23
C ILE A 66 -8.10 5.02 -1.45
N ALA A 67 -7.36 5.67 -0.55
CA ALA A 67 -7.83 6.83 0.22
C ALA A 67 -7.09 8.08 -0.25
N LEU A 68 -7.84 9.07 -0.74
CA LEU A 68 -7.29 10.33 -1.23
C LEU A 68 -7.62 11.47 -0.27
N LEU A 69 -6.61 12.22 0.15
CA LEU A 69 -6.79 13.36 1.03
C LEU A 69 -7.06 14.61 0.19
N ASP A 70 -8.33 15.01 0.10
CA ASP A 70 -8.76 16.25 -0.55
C ASP A 70 -8.65 17.39 0.45
N TYR A 71 -7.54 18.13 0.35
CA TYR A 71 -7.30 19.24 1.27
C TYR A 71 -8.18 20.45 0.98
N GLY A 72 -8.55 20.68 -0.29
CA GLY A 72 -9.44 21.77 -0.67
C GLY A 72 -10.79 21.67 0.02
N LYS A 73 -11.31 20.44 0.17
CA LYS A 73 -12.57 20.16 0.86
C LYS A 73 -12.41 19.70 2.31
N LYS A 74 -11.18 19.49 2.79
CA LYS A 74 -10.86 18.89 4.11
C LYS A 74 -11.55 17.53 4.32
N GLN A 75 -11.52 16.68 3.29
CA GLN A 75 -12.19 15.39 3.28
C GLN A 75 -11.25 14.26 2.90
N VAL A 76 -11.57 13.05 3.34
CA VAL A 76 -10.97 11.82 2.80
C VAL A 76 -11.93 11.25 1.77
N ASN A 77 -11.45 11.08 0.55
CA ASN A 77 -12.20 10.54 -0.56
C ASN A 77 -11.85 9.05 -0.77
N PHE A 78 -12.89 8.24 -0.84
CA PHE A 78 -12.82 6.79 -1.09
C PHE A 78 -13.62 6.39 -2.35
N SER A 79 -13.83 7.33 -3.29
CA SER A 79 -14.68 7.12 -4.47
C SER A 79 -14.07 6.18 -5.50
N LEU A 80 -12.74 6.02 -5.49
CA LEU A 80 -12.09 5.03 -6.35
C LEU A 80 -12.54 3.60 -5.97
N PRO A 81 -12.76 2.72 -6.96
CA PRO A 81 -13.16 1.36 -6.71
C PRO A 81 -12.09 0.59 -5.93
N ASN A 82 -12.49 -0.54 -5.34
CA ASN A 82 -11.54 -1.49 -4.79
C ASN A 82 -10.64 -2.01 -5.90
N PHE A 83 -9.34 -2.03 -5.66
CA PHE A 83 -8.37 -2.52 -6.63
C PHE A 83 -7.94 -3.94 -6.24
N ILE A 84 -8.10 -4.89 -7.15
CA ILE A 84 -7.63 -6.27 -6.98
C ILE A 84 -6.30 -6.39 -7.74
N THR A 85 -5.26 -6.81 -7.02
CA THR A 85 -3.93 -6.99 -7.59
C THR A 85 -3.90 -8.19 -8.54
N THR A 86 -3.23 -8.05 -9.68
CA THR A 86 -3.03 -9.12 -10.66
C THR A 86 -1.76 -9.94 -10.42
N GLY A 87 -0.83 -9.43 -9.61
CA GLY A 87 0.54 -9.95 -9.43
C GLY A 87 1.56 -9.19 -10.29
N ASN A 88 1.12 -8.60 -11.41
CA ASN A 88 1.96 -7.71 -12.19
C ASN A 88 1.95 -6.30 -11.58
N ILE A 89 2.91 -6.06 -10.67
CA ILE A 89 3.00 -4.80 -9.94
C ILE A 89 3.19 -3.58 -10.86
N GLU A 90 3.88 -3.72 -11.99
CA GLU A 90 4.12 -2.59 -12.89
C GLU A 90 2.83 -2.14 -13.55
N ALA A 91 2.10 -3.08 -14.15
CA ALA A 91 0.81 -2.82 -14.80
C ALA A 91 -0.22 -2.31 -13.78
N ASP A 92 -0.28 -2.94 -12.61
CA ASP A 92 -1.22 -2.54 -11.56
C ASP A 92 -0.95 -1.13 -11.04
N MET A 93 0.32 -0.79 -10.81
CA MET A 93 0.69 0.53 -10.32
C MET A 93 0.43 1.62 -11.36
N GLU A 94 0.59 1.32 -12.65
CA GLU A 94 0.21 2.25 -13.72
C GLU A 94 -1.29 2.59 -13.67
N ILE A 95 -2.14 1.57 -13.50
CA ILE A 95 -3.60 1.76 -13.36
C ILE A 95 -3.92 2.57 -12.10
N ILE A 96 -3.29 2.23 -10.97
CA ILE A 96 -3.47 2.96 -9.70
C ILE A 96 -3.07 4.43 -9.87
N TRP A 97 -1.91 4.73 -10.46
CA TRP A 97 -1.47 6.10 -10.67
C TRP A 97 -2.41 6.88 -11.58
N ARG A 98 -2.84 6.27 -12.69
CA ARG A 98 -3.81 6.86 -13.62
C ARG A 98 -5.10 7.24 -12.91
N ASN A 99 -5.68 6.32 -12.15
CA ASN A 99 -6.90 6.56 -11.38
C ASN A 99 -6.75 7.68 -10.34
N ILE A 100 -5.58 7.76 -9.68
CA ILE A 100 -5.32 8.84 -8.72
C ILE A 100 -5.18 10.18 -9.45
N GLN A 101 -4.49 10.24 -10.59
CA GLN A 101 -4.32 11.47 -11.37
C GLN A 101 -5.66 11.98 -11.92
N GLU A 102 -6.48 11.08 -12.48
CA GLU A 102 -7.80 11.39 -13.03
C GLU A 102 -8.80 11.87 -11.96
N SER A 103 -8.59 11.51 -10.69
CA SER A 103 -9.42 12.01 -9.59
C SER A 103 -9.39 13.53 -9.43
N GLY A 104 -8.31 14.19 -9.89
CA GLY A 104 -8.10 15.63 -9.74
C GLY A 104 -7.86 16.09 -8.30
N ILE A 105 -7.80 15.18 -7.33
CA ILE A 105 -7.64 15.50 -5.91
C ILE A 105 -6.21 15.96 -5.63
N ARG A 106 -6.08 17.06 -4.88
CA ARG A 106 -4.79 17.66 -4.52
C ARG A 106 -4.62 17.72 -3.01
N GLY A 107 -3.44 17.32 -2.56
CA GLY A 107 -3.00 17.50 -1.18
C GLY A 107 -2.64 18.95 -0.85
N LEU A 108 -2.43 19.24 0.43
CA LEU A 108 -2.02 20.57 0.91
C LEU A 108 -0.69 21.05 0.30
N HIS A 109 0.24 20.11 0.09
CA HIS A 109 1.58 20.35 -0.44
C HIS A 109 1.82 19.48 -1.68
N PRO A 110 1.24 19.84 -2.85
CA PRO A 110 1.42 19.05 -4.08
C PRO A 110 2.88 18.87 -4.49
N GLU A 111 3.73 19.85 -4.17
CA GLU A 111 5.17 19.83 -4.48
C GLU A 111 5.95 18.76 -3.70
N LYS A 112 5.39 18.32 -2.55
CA LYS A 112 5.98 17.31 -1.67
C LYS A 112 5.47 15.90 -1.95
N GLN A 113 4.50 15.74 -2.84
CA GLN A 113 4.03 14.43 -3.27
C GLN A 113 5.19 13.64 -3.88
N GLY A 114 5.34 12.38 -3.47
CA GLY A 114 6.35 11.50 -4.01
C GLY A 114 6.07 11.17 -5.47
N ASP A 115 7.12 10.82 -6.22
CA ASP A 115 7.08 10.79 -7.69
C ASP A 115 6.27 9.63 -8.31
N MET A 116 5.36 8.98 -7.56
CA MET A 116 4.51 7.86 -8.04
C MET A 116 5.31 6.91 -8.94
N LYS A 117 6.45 6.42 -8.42
CA LYS A 117 7.39 5.54 -9.11
C LYS A 117 7.76 4.38 -8.23
N LEU A 118 8.00 3.22 -8.84
CA LEU A 118 8.52 2.05 -8.15
C LEU A 118 10.05 2.10 -8.06
N ARG A 119 10.61 1.59 -6.96
CA ARG A 119 12.06 1.40 -6.88
C ARG A 119 12.51 0.34 -7.89
N PRO A 120 13.63 0.52 -8.60
CA PRO A 120 14.15 -0.49 -9.54
C PRO A 120 14.34 -1.88 -8.90
N SER A 121 14.73 -1.93 -7.62
CA SER A 121 14.88 -3.18 -6.88
C SER A 121 13.56 -3.92 -6.63
N ALA A 122 12.43 -3.21 -6.60
CA ALA A 122 11.12 -3.83 -6.36
C ALA A 122 10.60 -4.53 -7.62
N ILE A 123 10.98 -4.06 -8.79
CA ILE A 123 10.66 -4.66 -10.10
C ILE A 123 11.38 -6.02 -10.21
N LYS A 124 12.68 -6.05 -9.91
CA LYS A 124 13.50 -7.29 -9.93
C LYS A 124 13.02 -8.39 -8.98
N HIS A 125 12.36 -8.01 -7.88
CA HIS A 125 11.83 -8.95 -6.90
C HIS A 125 10.54 -9.62 -7.40
N ALA A 126 9.68 -8.88 -8.11
CA ALA A 126 8.50 -9.45 -8.76
C ALA A 126 8.91 -10.55 -9.76
N GLU A 127 9.91 -10.27 -10.59
CA GLU A 127 10.44 -11.23 -11.59
C GLU A 127 11.06 -12.51 -10.99
N HIS A 128 11.45 -12.49 -9.71
CA HIS A 128 11.99 -13.68 -9.02
C HIS A 128 10.90 -14.53 -8.37
N VAL A 129 9.87 -13.90 -7.79
CA VAL A 129 8.75 -14.61 -7.14
C VAL A 129 7.93 -15.38 -8.18
N ASP A 130 7.67 -14.78 -9.35
CA ASP A 130 6.94 -15.42 -10.45
C ASP A 130 7.61 -16.72 -10.96
N LYS A 131 8.93 -16.88 -10.75
CA LYS A 131 9.68 -18.08 -11.19
C LYS A 131 9.71 -19.21 -10.16
N GLU A 132 9.40 -18.92 -8.90
CA GLU A 132 9.31 -19.95 -7.85
C GLU A 132 7.93 -20.62 -7.81
N ASP A 133 6.87 -19.91 -8.19
CA ASP A 133 5.50 -20.44 -8.25
C ASP A 133 5.22 -21.29 -9.52
N GLU A 134 6.14 -21.32 -10.49
CA GLU A 134 6.04 -22.10 -11.74
C GLU A 134 6.77 -23.47 -11.66
N LYS A 135 7.25 -23.87 -10.48
CA LYS A 135 7.93 -25.16 -10.20
C LYS A 135 7.14 -26.05 -9.25
#